data_AF-A0A7S3VXH3-F1
#
_entry.id   AF-A0A7S3VXH3-F1
#
_cell.length_a   1.000
_cell.length_b   1.000
_cell.length_c   1.000
_cell.angle_alpha   90.00
_cell.angle_beta   90.00
_cell.angle_gamma   90.00
#
_symmetry.space_group_name_H-M   'P 1'
#
loop_
_entity.id
_entity.type
_entity.pdbx_description
1 polymer ?
#
loop_
_entity_poly.entity_id
_entity_poly.type
_entity_poly.pdbx_seq_one_letter_code
_entity_poly.pdbx_strand_id
1 'polypeptide(L)'
;SQLSWLAPDTAPPSIPELQQVLGVGAREWIGVPDAVTLLDALHGAAVEVLPLASGLALASEWRRLAAHFDAGGGPVMVGGGGDVYSKTVIGVRGGAAGEPELLILDPHFMDAAALHASDLGAVRAAGWIAWRPSGAALPSASFYNLGMVRRPADGAVRRRSVTAPPATSEPAGGWSIEVVASGEEMS
;
A
#
# COMPACT_ATOMS: atom_id res chain seq x y z
N SER A 1 -9.90 0.93 12.53
CA SER A 1 -10.03 -0.19 11.59
C SER A 1 -8.85 -0.10 10.62
N GLN A 2 -7.70 -0.72 10.88
CA GLN A 2 -7.41 -2.17 10.94
C GLN A 2 -7.71 -2.84 9.59
N LEU A 3 -6.81 -3.74 9.16
CA LEU A 3 -6.77 -4.57 7.92
C LEU A 3 -8.00 -5.48 7.68
N SER A 4 -9.16 -5.05 8.18
CA SER A 4 -10.46 -5.70 8.26
C SER A 4 -11.13 -6.00 6.93
N TRP A 5 -10.70 -5.40 5.81
CA TRP A 5 -11.30 -5.75 4.53
C TRP A 5 -10.98 -7.19 4.11
N LEU A 6 -9.75 -7.64 4.39
CA LEU A 6 -9.28 -8.94 3.95
C LEU A 6 -9.74 -10.05 4.91
N ALA A 7 -9.68 -9.82 6.22
CA ALA A 7 -10.12 -10.77 7.26
C ALA A 7 -10.83 -10.01 8.42
N PRO A 8 -12.11 -9.62 8.24
CA PRO A 8 -12.84 -8.73 9.16
C PRO A 8 -13.00 -9.31 10.57
N ASP A 9 -13.02 -10.63 10.69
CA ASP A 9 -13.24 -11.35 11.95
C ASP A 9 -11.95 -11.56 12.76
N THR A 10 -10.80 -11.09 12.25
CA THR A 10 -9.50 -11.22 12.92
C THR A 10 -8.96 -9.86 13.36
N ALA A 11 -8.44 -9.79 14.58
CA ALA A 11 -7.66 -8.64 15.01
C ALA A 11 -6.45 -8.49 14.07
N PRO A 12 -6.12 -7.27 13.62
CA PRO A 12 -4.96 -7.07 12.78
C PRO A 12 -3.68 -7.33 13.56
N PRO A 13 -2.59 -7.62 12.84
CA PRO A 13 -1.27 -7.70 13.43
C PRO A 13 -0.86 -6.40 14.12
N SER A 14 -0.15 -6.52 15.24
CA SER A 14 0.46 -5.39 15.94
C SER A 14 1.75 -4.92 15.24
N ILE A 15 2.20 -3.68 15.47
CA ILE A 15 3.48 -3.20 14.90
C ILE A 15 4.66 -4.13 15.27
N PRO A 16 4.83 -4.59 16.54
CA PRO A 16 5.88 -5.54 16.87
C PRO A 16 5.78 -6.87 16.12
N GLU A 17 4.56 -7.37 15.87
CA GLU A 17 4.34 -8.58 15.09
C GLU A 17 4.78 -8.39 13.62
N LEU A 18 4.43 -7.26 13.00
CA LEU A 18 4.86 -6.93 11.64
C LEU A 18 6.39 -6.87 11.54
N GLN A 19 7.04 -6.20 12.50
CA GLN A 19 8.50 -6.09 12.56
C GLN A 19 9.18 -7.44 12.71
N GLN A 20 8.61 -8.33 13.54
CA GLN A 20 9.09 -9.69 13.73
C GLN A 20 9.00 -10.52 12.44
N VAL A 21 7.90 -10.41 11.69
CA VAL A 21 7.73 -11.13 10.41
C VAL A 21 8.75 -10.65 9.37
N LEU A 22 9.01 -9.34 9.33
CA LEU A 22 9.97 -8.74 8.40
C LEU A 22 11.43 -8.92 8.83
N GLY A 23 11.70 -9.30 10.09
CA GLY A 23 13.06 -9.37 10.62
C GLY A 23 13.74 -8.01 10.77
N VAL A 24 12.95 -6.94 10.92
CA VAL A 24 13.44 -5.54 11.01
C VAL A 24 13.37 -5.00 12.44
N GLY A 25 14.23 -4.02 12.73
CA GLY A 25 14.28 -3.36 14.02
C GLY A 25 13.10 -2.40 14.27
N ALA A 26 12.96 -1.96 15.52
CA ALA A 26 12.00 -0.92 15.86
C ALA A 26 12.38 0.41 15.17
N ARG A 27 11.38 1.10 14.58
CA ARG A 27 11.46 2.42 13.91
C ARG A 27 11.92 2.44 12.46
N GLU A 28 12.03 1.30 11.79
CA GLU A 28 12.19 1.29 10.34
C GLU A 28 10.86 1.58 9.63
N TRP A 29 10.94 2.39 8.58
CA TRP A 29 9.81 2.66 7.69
C TRP A 29 9.62 1.45 6.79
N ILE A 30 8.38 0.99 6.66
CA ILE A 30 8.01 -0.09 5.75
C ILE A 30 7.34 0.48 4.51
N GLY A 31 7.60 -0.14 3.36
CA GLY A 31 7.07 0.24 2.07
C GLY A 31 6.10 -0.78 1.49
N VAL A 32 5.71 -0.56 0.23
CA VAL A 32 4.90 -1.52 -0.54
C VAL A 32 5.56 -2.90 -0.66
N PRO A 33 6.89 -3.02 -0.89
CA PRO A 33 7.54 -4.33 -0.91
C PRO A 33 7.35 -5.12 0.41
N ASP A 34 7.45 -4.44 1.55
CA ASP A 34 7.22 -5.08 2.85
C ASP A 34 5.76 -5.51 3.02
N ALA A 35 4.82 -4.71 2.53
CA ALA A 35 3.40 -5.06 2.53
C ALA A 35 3.11 -6.33 1.71
N VAL A 36 3.80 -6.54 0.59
CA VAL A 36 3.72 -7.80 -0.19
C VAL A 36 4.12 -8.98 0.69
N THR A 37 5.28 -8.90 1.34
CA THR A 37 5.80 -9.96 2.22
C THR A 37 4.87 -10.23 3.39
N LEU A 38 4.38 -9.17 4.05
CA LEU A 38 3.49 -9.28 5.21
C LEU A 38 2.14 -9.90 4.85
N LEU A 39 1.52 -9.45 3.75
CA LEU A 39 0.20 -9.92 3.31
C LEU A 39 0.24 -11.34 2.79
N ASP A 40 1.33 -11.74 2.13
CA ASP A 40 1.56 -13.15 1.89
C ASP A 40 1.74 -13.85 3.25
N ALA A 41 2.82 -13.63 3.99
CA ALA A 41 3.15 -14.38 5.22
C ALA A 41 1.95 -14.58 6.16
N LEU A 42 1.22 -13.50 6.48
CA LEU A 42 0.13 -13.52 7.47
C LEU A 42 -1.21 -13.99 6.91
N HIS A 43 -1.46 -13.89 5.61
CA HIS A 43 -2.82 -14.05 5.05
C HIS A 43 -2.89 -14.88 3.76
N GLY A 44 -1.75 -15.25 3.18
CA GLY A 44 -1.65 -15.93 1.89
C GLY A 44 -2.19 -15.09 0.74
N ALA A 45 -2.24 -13.76 0.90
CA ALA A 45 -2.83 -12.87 -0.08
C ALA A 45 -1.78 -12.39 -1.07
N ALA A 46 -2.11 -12.50 -2.35
CA ALA A 46 -1.27 -11.96 -3.42
C ALA A 46 -1.45 -10.45 -3.52
N VAL A 47 -0.33 -9.75 -3.67
CA VAL A 47 -0.31 -8.30 -3.90
C VAL A 47 0.32 -8.04 -5.26
N GLU A 48 -0.43 -7.40 -6.13
CA GLU A 48 0.07 -6.92 -7.41
C GLU A 48 0.65 -5.52 -7.22
N VAL A 49 1.92 -5.32 -7.57
CA VAL A 49 2.55 -4.00 -7.50
C VAL A 49 2.41 -3.32 -8.85
N LEU A 50 1.76 -2.16 -8.87
CA LEU A 50 1.71 -1.25 -10.02
C LEU A 50 2.74 -0.13 -9.82
N PRO A 51 3.90 -0.19 -10.48
CA PRO A 51 4.90 0.87 -10.42
C PRO A 51 4.52 2.02 -11.34
N LEU A 52 4.67 3.24 -10.85
CA LEU A 52 4.49 4.48 -11.58
C LEU A 52 5.79 5.28 -11.52
N ALA A 53 6.42 5.53 -12.67
CA ALA A 53 7.67 6.31 -12.73
C ALA A 53 7.48 7.79 -12.32
N SER A 54 6.24 8.29 -12.42
CA SER A 54 5.80 9.61 -11.99
C SER A 54 4.34 9.55 -11.59
N GLY A 55 3.87 10.44 -10.71
CA GLY A 55 2.45 10.64 -10.45
C GLY A 55 1.60 10.88 -11.71
N LEU A 56 2.20 11.45 -12.78
CA LEU A 56 1.53 11.63 -14.08
C LEU A 56 1.17 10.32 -14.78
N ALA A 57 1.92 9.24 -14.51
CA ALA A 57 1.67 7.93 -15.13
C ALA A 57 0.33 7.33 -14.69
N LEU A 58 -0.29 7.82 -13.61
CA LEU A 58 -1.61 7.38 -13.21
C LEU A 58 -2.69 7.67 -14.29
N ALA A 59 -2.53 8.72 -15.09
CA ALA A 59 -3.49 9.06 -16.14
C ALA A 59 -3.65 7.93 -17.19
N SER A 60 -2.60 7.15 -17.46
CA SER A 60 -2.67 5.98 -18.34
C SER A 60 -3.10 4.70 -17.61
N GLU A 61 -2.84 4.58 -16.31
CA GLU A 61 -3.01 3.34 -15.54
C GLU A 61 -4.29 3.30 -14.68
N TRP A 62 -5.00 4.41 -14.48
CA TRP A 62 -6.12 4.46 -13.54
C TRP A 62 -7.27 3.49 -13.85
N ARG A 63 -7.43 3.08 -15.12
CA ARG A 63 -8.40 2.06 -15.52
C ARG A 63 -8.03 0.67 -14.98
N ARG A 64 -6.75 0.36 -14.87
CA ARG A 64 -6.27 -0.88 -14.22
C ARG A 64 -6.60 -0.85 -12.73
N LEU A 65 -6.42 0.31 -12.10
CA LEU A 65 -6.81 0.52 -10.71
C LEU A 65 -8.35 0.41 -10.54
N ALA A 66 -9.14 0.91 -11.49
CA ALA A 66 -10.59 0.74 -11.49
C ALA A 66 -10.98 -0.74 -11.61
N ALA A 67 -10.37 -1.47 -12.55
CA ALA A 67 -10.59 -2.90 -12.73
C ALA A 67 -10.22 -3.72 -11.49
N HIS A 68 -9.19 -3.31 -10.75
CA HIS A 68 -8.87 -3.90 -9.44
C HIS A 68 -10.04 -3.79 -8.47
N PHE A 69 -10.61 -2.59 -8.29
CA PHE A 69 -11.77 -2.41 -7.41
C PHE A 69 -13.02 -3.12 -7.93
N ASP A 70 -13.28 -3.09 -9.24
CA ASP A 70 -14.42 -3.76 -9.87
C ASP A 70 -14.36 -5.29 -9.70
N ALA A 71 -13.14 -5.86 -9.71
CA ALA A 71 -12.91 -7.27 -9.41
C ALA A 71 -13.04 -7.63 -7.92
N GLY A 72 -13.48 -6.69 -7.08
CA GLY A 72 -13.56 -6.86 -5.64
C GLY A 72 -12.18 -6.84 -4.98
N GLY A 73 -11.23 -6.07 -5.53
CA GLY A 73 -9.95 -5.77 -4.91
C GLY A 73 -10.07 -4.82 -3.72
N GLY A 74 -9.14 -4.92 -2.79
CA GLY A 74 -9.17 -4.19 -1.53
C GLY A 74 -8.53 -2.80 -1.58
N PRO A 75 -8.41 -2.14 -0.42
CA PRO A 75 -7.62 -0.93 -0.26
C PRO A 75 -6.21 -1.09 -0.85
N VAL A 76 -5.72 -0.04 -1.51
CA VAL A 76 -4.41 -0.01 -2.18
C VAL A 76 -3.45 0.85 -1.37
N MET A 77 -2.36 0.23 -0.89
CA MET A 77 -1.28 0.96 -0.24
C MET A 77 -0.48 1.71 -1.30
N VAL A 78 -0.20 2.99 -1.06
CA VAL A 78 0.67 3.80 -1.91
C VAL A 78 1.92 4.16 -1.14
N GLY A 79 3.07 3.82 -1.71
CA GLY A 79 4.38 4.29 -1.25
C GLY A 79 5.09 5.07 -2.36
N GLY A 80 5.70 6.20 -2.03
CA GLY A 80 6.47 7.02 -2.96
C GLY A 80 7.90 7.28 -2.47
N GLY A 81 8.76 7.75 -3.38
CA GLY A 81 10.17 8.02 -3.04
C GLY A 81 10.47 9.43 -2.53
N GLY A 82 9.64 10.40 -2.91
CA GLY A 82 9.80 11.82 -2.61
C GLY A 82 8.78 12.35 -1.60
N ASP A 83 7.61 11.73 -1.52
CA ASP A 83 6.67 11.88 -0.43
C ASP A 83 6.76 10.67 0.49
N VAL A 84 7.44 10.82 1.62
CA VAL A 84 7.63 9.75 2.62
C VAL A 84 6.29 9.35 3.30
N TYR A 85 5.18 9.97 2.92
CA TYR A 85 3.87 9.74 3.54
C TYR A 85 3.10 8.65 2.81
N SER A 86 3.04 7.47 3.44
CA SER A 86 2.15 6.39 2.99
C SER A 86 0.69 6.87 3.01
N LYS A 87 -0.06 6.52 1.98
CA LYS A 87 -1.49 6.83 1.86
C LYS A 87 -2.22 5.56 1.44
N THR A 88 -3.51 5.49 1.75
CA THR A 88 -4.36 4.38 1.29
C THR A 88 -5.35 4.90 0.27
N VAL A 89 -5.33 4.33 -0.94
CA VAL A 89 -6.36 4.57 -1.95
C VAL A 89 -7.46 3.54 -1.77
N ILE A 90 -8.70 4.00 -1.61
CA ILE A 90 -9.88 3.14 -1.43
C ILE A 90 -10.91 3.28 -2.56
N GLY A 91 -10.55 3.99 -3.63
CA GLY A 91 -11.37 4.13 -4.82
C GLY A 91 -10.71 5.01 -5.88
N VAL A 92 -11.15 4.88 -7.11
CA VAL A 92 -10.75 5.71 -8.25
C VAL A 92 -11.96 6.02 -9.12
N ARG A 93 -11.98 7.20 -9.74
CA ARG A 93 -13.00 7.56 -10.74
C ARG A 93 -12.41 8.46 -11.82
N GLY A 94 -13.07 8.55 -12.96
CA GLY A 94 -12.80 9.61 -13.92
C GLY A 94 -13.24 10.96 -13.35
N GLY A 95 -12.36 11.95 -13.40
CA GLY A 95 -12.63 13.33 -13.02
C GLY A 95 -12.89 14.22 -14.25
N ALA A 96 -12.86 15.53 -14.02
CA ALA A 96 -13.06 16.52 -15.08
C ALA A 96 -11.95 16.42 -16.16
N ALA A 97 -12.32 16.67 -17.42
CA ALA A 97 -11.41 16.64 -18.55
C ALA A 97 -10.61 15.33 -18.77
N GLY A 98 -11.06 14.22 -18.17
CA GLY A 98 -10.42 12.91 -18.32
C GLY A 98 -9.32 12.61 -17.30
N GLU A 99 -9.02 13.54 -16.39
CA GLU A 99 -8.04 13.34 -15.32
C GLU A 99 -8.64 12.50 -14.19
N PRO A 100 -7.98 11.43 -13.70
CA PRO A 100 -8.54 10.60 -12.64
C PRO A 100 -8.51 11.29 -11.28
N GLU A 101 -9.47 10.93 -10.44
CA GLU A 101 -9.50 11.28 -9.01
C GLU A 101 -9.35 10.02 -8.16
N LEU A 102 -8.62 10.13 -7.05
CA LEU A 102 -8.42 9.07 -6.07
C LEU A 102 -9.18 9.38 -4.79
N LEU A 103 -9.86 8.39 -4.22
CA LEU A 103 -10.41 8.47 -2.88
C LEU A 103 -9.33 8.07 -1.89
N ILE A 104 -8.77 9.05 -1.18
CA ILE A 104 -7.68 8.87 -0.24
C ILE A 104 -8.23 8.71 1.17
N LEU A 105 -7.75 7.67 1.86
CA LEU A 105 -7.79 7.52 3.32
C LEU A 105 -6.39 7.84 3.85
N ASP A 106 -6.26 8.94 4.58
CA ASP A 106 -4.99 9.39 5.15
C ASP A 106 -4.76 8.78 6.54
N PRO A 107 -3.70 7.96 6.74
CA PRO A 107 -3.43 7.29 8.00
C PRO A 107 -2.83 8.23 9.08
N HIS A 108 -2.47 9.47 8.76
CA HIS A 108 -1.87 10.42 9.72
C HIS A 108 -2.89 11.10 10.62
N PHE A 109 -4.13 10.61 10.65
CA PHE A 109 -5.15 11.05 11.58
C PHE A 109 -4.71 10.79 13.03
N MET A 110 -4.28 11.83 13.75
CA MET A 110 -3.89 11.75 15.16
C MET A 110 -4.86 12.46 16.11
N ASP A 111 -5.97 13.03 15.62
CA ASP A 111 -6.92 13.73 16.48
C ASP A 111 -7.87 12.76 17.19
N ALA A 112 -7.45 12.30 18.37
CA ALA A 112 -8.24 11.42 19.24
C ALA A 112 -9.60 12.01 19.64
N ALA A 113 -9.80 13.33 19.58
CA ALA A 113 -11.06 13.98 19.97
C ALA A 113 -12.13 13.90 18.87
N ALA A 114 -11.73 13.82 17.60
CA ALA A 114 -12.63 13.57 16.47
C ALA A 114 -12.90 12.05 16.25
N LEU A 115 -12.29 11.19 17.07
CA LEU A 115 -12.31 9.73 16.97
C LEU A 115 -13.42 9.09 17.82
N HIS A 116 -14.58 9.73 17.98
CA HIS A 116 -15.76 8.93 18.27
C HIS A 116 -16.06 8.15 16.99
N ALA A 117 -15.68 6.87 16.98
CA ALA A 117 -15.61 5.96 15.81
C ALA A 117 -16.90 5.78 14.98
N SER A 118 -17.92 6.59 15.26
CA SER A 118 -19.25 6.61 14.67
C SER A 118 -19.56 7.90 13.88
N ASP A 119 -18.74 8.94 13.91
CA ASP A 119 -18.99 10.15 13.11
C ASP A 119 -18.17 10.19 11.82
N LEU A 120 -18.59 9.40 10.84
CA LEU A 120 -18.07 9.47 9.46
C LEU A 120 -18.21 10.87 8.85
N GLY A 121 -19.15 11.69 9.35
CA GLY A 121 -19.31 13.08 8.95
C GLY A 121 -18.11 13.93 9.36
N ALA A 122 -17.67 13.82 10.61
CA ALA A 122 -16.49 14.53 11.12
C ALA A 122 -15.20 14.12 10.38
N VAL A 123 -15.00 12.82 10.13
CA VAL A 123 -13.82 12.31 9.38
C VAL A 123 -13.78 12.85 7.95
N ARG A 124 -14.94 12.92 7.28
CA ARG A 124 -15.05 13.49 5.93
C ARG A 124 -14.89 15.01 5.93
N ALA A 125 -15.53 15.70 6.88
CA ALA A 125 -15.47 17.16 7.00
C ALA A 125 -14.05 17.65 7.27
N ALA A 126 -13.27 16.90 8.04
CA ALA A 126 -11.86 17.20 8.28
C ALA A 126 -10.92 16.72 7.15
N GLY A 127 -11.45 16.11 6.09
CA GLY A 127 -10.72 15.82 4.84
C GLY A 127 -9.84 14.57 4.85
N TRP A 128 -9.97 13.72 5.88
CA TRP A 128 -9.19 12.47 6.05
C TRP A 128 -9.64 11.33 5.14
N ILE A 129 -10.90 11.40 4.70
CA ILE A 129 -11.45 10.59 3.60
C ILE A 129 -11.98 11.55 2.55
N ALA A 130 -11.26 11.71 1.44
CA ALA A 130 -11.62 12.69 0.42
C ALA A 130 -11.21 12.25 -0.98
N TRP A 131 -12.04 12.60 -1.97
CA TRP A 131 -11.65 12.56 -3.37
C TRP A 131 -10.62 13.65 -3.63
N ARG A 132 -9.51 13.29 -4.26
CA ARG A 132 -8.42 14.20 -4.61
C ARG A 132 -8.09 14.02 -6.10
N PRO A 133 -7.89 15.11 -6.85
CA PRO A 133 -7.30 15.03 -8.18
C PRO A 133 -5.97 14.26 -8.14
N SER A 134 -5.70 13.43 -9.15
CA SER A 134 -4.50 12.59 -9.24
C SER A 134 -3.21 13.37 -8.99
N GLY A 135 -3.03 14.54 -9.60
CA GLY A 135 -1.83 15.36 -9.42
C GLY A 135 -1.65 15.95 -8.02
N ALA A 136 -2.73 16.09 -7.25
CA ALA A 136 -2.66 16.49 -5.84
C ALA A 136 -2.41 15.29 -4.91
N ALA A 137 -2.96 14.13 -5.25
CA ALA A 137 -2.76 12.89 -4.49
C ALA A 137 -1.36 12.30 -4.69
N LEU A 138 -0.88 12.34 -5.93
CA LEU A 138 0.40 11.81 -6.41
C LEU A 138 1.13 12.88 -7.23
N PRO A 139 1.89 13.79 -6.58
CA PRO A 139 2.70 14.78 -7.26
C PRO A 139 3.64 14.19 -8.33
N SER A 140 3.76 14.88 -9.46
CA SER A 140 4.55 14.42 -10.63
C SER A 140 6.05 14.28 -10.36
N ALA A 141 6.57 14.98 -9.35
CA ALA A 141 7.99 15.00 -8.98
C ALA A 141 8.46 13.73 -8.25
N SER A 142 7.58 12.75 -8.04
CA SER A 142 7.92 11.49 -7.37
C SER A 142 7.45 10.26 -8.15
N PHE A 143 8.11 9.13 -7.90
CA PHE A 143 7.65 7.81 -8.32
C PHE A 143 6.75 7.21 -7.23
N TYR A 144 5.90 6.25 -7.63
CA TYR A 144 4.98 5.56 -6.74
C TYR A 144 4.92 4.07 -7.01
N ASN A 145 4.76 3.28 -5.95
CA ASN A 145 4.34 1.90 -6.01
C ASN A 145 2.94 1.80 -5.41
N LEU A 146 2.02 1.20 -6.15
CA LEU A 146 0.66 0.93 -5.71
C LEU A 146 0.54 -0.57 -5.42
N GLY A 147 0.38 -0.94 -4.16
CA GLY A 147 0.17 -2.32 -3.70
C GLY A 147 -1.30 -2.71 -3.78
N MET A 148 -1.69 -3.40 -4.84
CA MET A 148 -3.07 -3.82 -5.13
C MET A 148 -3.32 -5.23 -4.58
N VAL A 149 -3.95 -5.31 -3.40
CA VAL A 149 -4.22 -6.59 -2.72
C VAL A 149 -5.35 -7.33 -3.42
N ARG A 150 -5.04 -8.49 -4.00
CA ARG A 150 -6.03 -9.33 -4.66
C ARG A 150 -6.68 -10.25 -3.63
N ARG A 151 -8.01 -10.39 -3.72
CA ARG A 151 -8.70 -11.38 -2.92
C ARG A 151 -8.29 -12.80 -3.40
N PRO A 152 -7.97 -13.72 -2.48
CA PRO A 152 -7.78 -15.13 -2.83
C PRO A 152 -9.00 -15.70 -3.56
N ALA A 153 -8.77 -16.58 -4.54
CA ALA A 153 -9.82 -17.14 -5.39
C ALA A 153 -10.82 -18.01 -4.62
N ASP A 154 -10.43 -18.57 -3.48
CA ASP A 154 -11.30 -19.34 -2.58
C ASP A 154 -12.16 -18.47 -1.65
N GLY A 155 -11.98 -17.14 -1.71
CA GLY A 155 -12.76 -16.14 -0.96
C GLY A 155 -12.48 -16.09 0.54
N ALA A 156 -11.67 -17.01 1.07
CA ALA A 156 -11.45 -17.22 2.49
C ALA A 156 -10.02 -16.84 2.89
N VAL A 157 -9.81 -15.58 3.26
CA VAL A 157 -8.54 -15.16 3.85
C VAL A 157 -8.58 -15.54 5.33
N ARG A 158 -7.64 -16.38 5.76
CA ARG A 158 -7.47 -16.72 7.17
C ARG A 158 -6.09 -16.28 7.63
N ARG A 159 -6.03 -15.78 8.87
CA ARG A 159 -4.74 -15.49 9.51
C ARG A 159 -3.94 -16.78 9.61
N ARG A 160 -2.72 -16.77 9.07
CA ARG A 160 -1.75 -17.86 9.14
C ARG A 160 -0.90 -17.69 10.40
N SER A 161 -0.52 -18.80 11.01
CA SER A 161 0.53 -18.80 12.04
C SER A 161 1.87 -18.71 11.35
N VAL A 162 2.61 -17.62 11.59
CA VAL A 162 3.99 -17.48 11.14
C VAL A 162 4.90 -17.91 12.29
N THR A 163 5.59 -19.03 12.14
CA THR A 163 6.77 -19.32 12.98
C THR A 163 7.87 -18.34 12.59
N ALA A 164 8.46 -17.66 13.58
CA ALA A 164 9.55 -16.73 13.34
C ALA A 164 10.67 -17.40 12.53
N PRO A 165 11.29 -16.71 11.56
CA PRO A 165 12.54 -17.19 11.01
C PRO A 165 13.53 -17.43 12.17
N PRO A 166 14.33 -18.50 12.15
CA PRO A 166 15.36 -18.69 13.17
C PRO A 166 16.22 -17.44 13.19
N ALA A 167 16.57 -16.95 14.39
CA ALA A 167 17.40 -15.77 14.54
C ALA A 167 18.74 -16.00 13.81
N THR A 168 18.86 -15.49 12.59
CA THR A 168 20.10 -15.55 11.84
C THR A 168 21.02 -14.49 12.41
N SER A 169 22.16 -14.93 12.96
CA SER A 169 23.23 -14.06 13.46
C SER A 169 24.05 -13.40 12.35
N GLU A 170 23.57 -13.42 11.10
CA GLU A 170 24.20 -12.69 10.01
C GLU A 170 23.70 -11.25 9.99
N PRO A 171 24.59 -10.25 9.87
CA PRO A 171 24.15 -8.88 9.69
C PRO A 171 23.26 -8.82 8.45
N ALA A 172 22.09 -8.19 8.59
CA ALA A 172 21.14 -7.99 7.50
C ALA A 172 21.88 -7.45 6.28
N GLY A 173 22.11 -8.32 5.29
CA GLY A 173 22.77 -7.98 4.05
C GLY A 173 21.94 -6.91 3.38
N GLY A 174 22.46 -5.68 3.37
CA GLY A 174 21.89 -4.61 2.58
C GLY A 174 21.76 -5.09 1.13
N TRP A 175 20.57 -4.94 0.57
CA TRP A 175 20.35 -5.22 -0.84
C TRP A 175 21.25 -4.31 -1.67
N SER A 176 22.24 -4.88 -2.36
CA SER A 176 23.03 -4.17 -3.36
C SER A 176 22.34 -4.25 -4.71
N ILE A 177 22.00 -3.11 -5.29
CA ILE A 177 21.59 -3.01 -6.68
C ILE A 177 22.87 -2.98 -7.52
N GLU A 178 23.15 -4.06 -8.27
CA GLU A 178 24.14 -4.00 -9.35
C GLU A 178 23.50 -3.32 -10.56
N VAL A 179 24.03 -2.14 -10.92
CA VAL A 179 23.73 -1.51 -12.19
C VAL A 179 24.53 -2.25 -13.26
N VAL A 180 23.86 -3.16 -13.98
CA VAL A 180 24.45 -3.76 -15.19
C VAL A 180 24.40 -2.69 -16.29
N ALA A 181 25.56 -2.05 -16.53
CA ALA A 181 25.72 -1.15 -17.66
C ALA A 181 25.55 -1.95 -18.95
N SER A 182 24.55 -1.56 -19.74
CA SER A 182 24.29 -2.12 -21.06
C SER A 182 25.36 -1.64 -22.05
N GLY A 183 26.17 -2.59 -22.54
CA GLY A 183 26.63 -2.64 -23.93
C GLY A 183 27.96 -1.97 -24.28
N GLU A 184 28.89 -2.81 -24.74
CA GLU A 184 29.86 -2.62 -25.84
C GLU A 184 30.52 -4.00 -26.02
N GLU A 185 30.77 -4.59 -27.18
CA GLU A 185 30.25 -4.50 -28.55
C GLU A 185 30.75 -5.79 -29.24
N MET A 186 30.17 -6.15 -30.36
CA MET A 186 30.65 -7.22 -31.25
C MET A 186 32.14 -7.08 -31.64
N SER A 187 32.91 -8.17 -31.53
CA SER A 187 33.95 -8.61 -32.48
C SER A 187 34.31 -10.07 -32.24
#